data_AF-A0A8H7CP57-F1
#
_entry.id   AF-A0A8H7CP57-F1
#
_cell.length_a   1.000
_cell.length_b   1.000
_cell.length_c   1.000
_cell.angle_alpha   90.00
_cell.angle_beta   90.00
_cell.angle_gamma   90.00
#
_symmetry.space_group_name_H-M   'P 1'
#
loop_
_entity.id
_entity.type
_entity.pdbx_description
1 polymer ?
#
loop_
_entity_poly.entity_id
_entity_poly.type
_entity_poly.pdbx_seq_one_letter_code
_entity_poly.pdbx_strand_id
1 'polypeptide(L)'
;MALYAKLLSLSQTFANPPDLPTFLALRAPDARHYWGHNYLVSKNPTLKSQDNVAFKAHLHSAGHLLETLSGEVTDIMIDEHTRKATLRMSYFLKAKGSDETVENDLIWVLKFTEEGEVDGGVDGILIKESTEFVDAAARARLGVLLAEMHGDLGSAFAINL
;
A
#
# COMPACT_ATOMS: atom_id res chain seq x y z
N MET A 1 -24.93 -7.69 4.14
CA MET A 1 -24.63 -6.43 3.40
C MET A 1 -24.56 -6.74 1.90
N ALA A 2 -24.90 -5.81 1.00
CA ALA A 2 -24.72 -6.02 -0.45
C ALA A 2 -23.22 -6.10 -0.81
N LEU A 3 -22.84 -6.83 -1.88
CA LEU A 3 -21.44 -7.06 -2.25
C LEU A 3 -20.67 -5.74 -2.43
N TYR A 4 -21.23 -4.79 -3.21
CA TYR A 4 -20.68 -3.44 -3.36
C TYR A 4 -20.26 -2.81 -2.02
N ALA A 5 -21.17 -2.81 -1.03
CA ALA A 5 -20.92 -2.17 0.26
C ALA A 5 -19.83 -2.90 1.08
N LYS A 6 -19.74 -4.23 0.96
CA LYS A 6 -18.64 -5.01 1.55
C LYS A 6 -17.29 -4.62 0.93
N LEU A 7 -17.21 -4.60 -0.41
CA LEU A 7 -15.97 -4.26 -1.12
C LEU A 7 -15.54 -2.81 -0.88
N LEU A 8 -16.50 -1.88 -0.87
CA LEU A 8 -16.26 -0.47 -0.57
C LEU A 8 -15.73 -0.29 0.86
N SER A 9 -16.39 -0.89 1.85
CA SER A 9 -15.96 -0.80 3.26
C SER A 9 -14.56 -1.38 3.47
N LEU A 10 -14.26 -2.51 2.83
CA LEU A 10 -12.94 -3.13 2.88
C LEU A 10 -11.87 -2.25 2.22
N SER A 11 -12.19 -1.64 1.08
CA SER A 11 -11.31 -0.70 0.37
C SER A 11 -11.01 0.56 1.19
N GLN A 12 -12.03 1.13 1.82
CA GLN A 12 -11.88 2.31 2.69
C GLN A 12 -11.00 2.01 3.90
N THR A 13 -11.23 0.87 4.57
CA THR A 13 -10.42 0.43 5.71
C THR A 13 -8.98 0.12 5.27
N PHE A 14 -8.78 -0.45 4.07
CA PHE A 14 -7.46 -0.72 3.54
C PHE A 14 -6.66 0.55 3.24
N ALA A 15 -7.32 1.59 2.70
CA ALA A 15 -6.66 2.85 2.38
C ALA A 15 -6.19 3.61 3.63
N ASN A 16 -7.01 3.60 4.69
CA ASN A 16 -6.73 4.28 5.95
C ASN A 16 -6.89 3.32 7.13
N PRO A 17 -5.98 2.35 7.29
CA PRO A 17 -6.05 1.40 8.38
C PRO A 17 -5.74 2.10 9.71
N PRO A 18 -6.43 1.78 10.81
CA PRO A 18 -6.16 2.38 12.12
C PRO A 18 -4.79 1.96 12.67
N ASP A 19 -4.33 0.76 12.33
CA ASP A 19 -3.02 0.22 12.69
C ASP A 19 -2.58 -0.90 11.73
N LEU A 20 -1.30 -1.28 11.81
CA LEU A 20 -0.72 -2.32 10.96
C LEU A 20 -1.34 -3.72 11.20
N PRO A 21 -1.61 -4.17 12.44
CA PRO A 21 -2.33 -5.43 12.65
C PRO A 21 -3.68 -5.48 11.93
N THR A 22 -4.47 -4.39 11.99
CA THR A 22 -5.74 -4.28 11.31
C THR A 22 -5.54 -4.35 9.80
N PHE A 23 -4.59 -3.59 9.24
CA PHE A 23 -4.25 -3.65 7.81
C PHE A 23 -3.94 -5.07 7.33
N LEU A 24 -3.11 -5.81 8.09
CA LEU A 24 -2.74 -7.18 7.75
C LEU A 24 -3.91 -8.16 7.89
N ALA A 25 -4.83 -7.91 8.83
CA ALA A 25 -6.03 -8.73 9.02
C ALA A 25 -7.06 -8.58 7.88
N LEU A 26 -6.96 -7.54 7.05
CA LEU A 26 -7.80 -7.38 5.85
C LEU A 26 -7.37 -8.30 4.70
N ARG A 27 -6.19 -8.91 4.79
CA ARG A 27 -5.58 -9.68 3.71
C ARG A 27 -5.79 -11.18 3.92
N ALA A 28 -6.02 -11.91 2.83
CA ALA A 28 -6.04 -13.37 2.84
C ALA A 28 -4.65 -13.91 3.28
N PRO A 29 -4.56 -15.08 3.93
CA PRO A 29 -3.28 -15.64 4.39
C PRO A 29 -2.23 -15.80 3.29
N ASP A 30 -2.68 -16.12 2.07
CA ASP A 30 -1.85 -16.29 0.86
C ASP A 30 -1.79 -15.03 -0.03
N ALA A 31 -2.29 -13.90 0.46
CA ALA A 31 -2.39 -12.68 -0.32
C ALA A 31 -1.04 -12.21 -0.86
N ARG A 32 -1.06 -11.70 -2.08
CA ARG A 32 0.11 -11.17 -2.78
C ARG A 32 0.06 -9.66 -2.93
N HIS A 33 1.23 -9.03 -2.87
CA HIS A 33 1.41 -7.63 -3.20
C HIS A 33 2.29 -7.49 -4.44
N TYR A 34 1.94 -6.56 -5.32
CA TYR A 34 2.61 -6.29 -6.59
C TYR A 34 2.84 -4.79 -6.77
N TRP A 35 3.85 -4.48 -7.58
CA TRP A 35 4.13 -3.13 -8.05
C TRP A 35 3.64 -3.00 -9.49
N GLY A 36 2.79 -2.02 -9.76
CA GLY A 36 2.10 -1.89 -11.05
C GLY A 36 2.99 -1.42 -12.20
N HIS A 37 4.13 -0.80 -11.90
CA HIS A 37 5.04 -0.23 -12.88
C HIS A 37 5.95 -1.28 -13.53
N ASN A 38 5.50 -1.92 -14.62
CA ASN A 38 6.28 -2.95 -15.30
C ASN A 38 7.72 -2.55 -15.62
N TYR A 39 7.95 -1.33 -16.13
CA TYR A 39 9.30 -0.85 -16.43
C TYR A 39 10.14 -0.67 -15.16
N LEU A 40 9.59 -0.01 -14.13
CA LEU A 40 10.27 0.18 -12.84
C LEU A 40 10.64 -1.16 -12.21
N VAL A 41 9.72 -2.11 -12.18
CA VAL A 41 9.94 -3.48 -11.66
C VAL A 41 11.04 -4.18 -12.45
N SER A 42 11.04 -4.07 -13.78
CA SER A 42 12.07 -4.69 -14.63
C SER A 42 13.49 -4.17 -14.35
N LYS A 43 13.60 -2.94 -13.84
CA LYS A 43 14.89 -2.31 -13.50
C LYS A 43 15.29 -2.49 -12.04
N ASN A 44 14.37 -2.95 -11.19
CA ASN A 44 14.55 -3.02 -9.75
C ASN A 44 14.15 -4.41 -9.24
N PRO A 45 15.10 -5.37 -9.20
CA PRO A 45 14.83 -6.76 -8.79
C PRO A 45 14.29 -6.92 -7.36
N THR A 46 14.35 -5.87 -6.52
CA THR A 46 13.78 -5.84 -5.17
C THR A 46 12.27 -5.58 -5.17
N LEU A 47 11.69 -5.02 -6.25
CA LEU A 47 10.25 -4.84 -6.45
C LEU A 47 9.56 -6.10 -6.99
N LYS A 48 10.02 -7.27 -6.59
CA LYS A 48 9.30 -8.52 -6.91
C LYS A 48 8.00 -8.59 -6.13
N SER A 49 7.09 -9.45 -6.59
CA SER A 49 5.86 -9.73 -5.84
C SER A 49 6.19 -10.19 -4.42
N GLN A 50 5.48 -9.66 -3.43
CA GLN A 50 5.68 -9.95 -2.01
C GLN A 50 4.51 -10.79 -1.48
N ASP A 51 4.79 -11.76 -0.60
CA ASP A 51 3.75 -12.32 0.28
C ASP A 51 3.53 -11.42 1.49
N ASN A 52 2.60 -11.79 2.37
CA ASN A 52 2.30 -11.05 3.60
C ASN A 52 3.52 -10.88 4.52
N VAL A 53 4.46 -11.83 4.55
CA VAL A 53 5.66 -11.74 5.41
C VAL A 53 6.61 -10.68 4.84
N ALA A 54 6.92 -10.76 3.56
CA ALA A 54 7.78 -9.80 2.87
C ALA A 54 7.15 -8.39 2.85
N PHE A 55 5.84 -8.31 2.63
CA PHE A 55 5.12 -7.03 2.59
C PHE A 55 5.05 -6.38 3.98
N LYS A 56 4.85 -7.16 5.05
CA LYS A 56 4.94 -6.63 6.42
C LYS A 56 6.35 -6.09 6.71
N ALA A 57 7.40 -6.80 6.30
CA ALA A 57 8.77 -6.33 6.48
C ALA A 57 9.02 -5.02 5.70
N HIS A 58 8.49 -4.89 4.49
CA HIS A 58 8.52 -3.67 3.69
C HIS A 58 7.90 -2.48 4.44
N LEU A 59 6.67 -2.63 4.95
CA LEU A 59 5.98 -1.56 5.69
C LEU A 59 6.75 -1.11 6.95
N HIS A 60 7.46 -2.02 7.62
CA HIS A 60 8.31 -1.68 8.77
C HIS A 60 9.64 -1.02 8.39
N SER A 61 10.16 -1.30 7.20
CA SER A 61 11.51 -0.87 6.79
C SER A 61 11.68 0.64 6.82
N ALA A 62 10.60 1.39 6.62
CA ALA A 62 10.71 2.82 6.43
C ALA A 62 9.71 3.69 7.21
N GLY A 63 8.63 3.10 7.74
CA GLY A 63 7.71 3.84 8.61
C GLY A 63 8.38 4.49 9.83
N HIS A 64 9.48 3.91 10.33
CA HIS A 64 10.19 4.45 11.49
C HIS A 64 10.99 5.73 11.22
N LEU A 65 11.27 6.08 9.95
CA LEU A 65 11.96 7.32 9.57
C LEU A 65 10.98 8.47 9.26
N LEU A 66 9.67 8.18 9.26
CA LEU A 66 8.63 9.18 9.01
C LEU A 66 8.13 9.79 10.32
N GLU A 67 7.93 11.10 10.33
CA GLU A 67 7.30 11.85 11.42
C GLU A 67 5.78 11.80 11.30
N THR A 68 5.27 11.99 10.08
CA THR A 68 3.85 11.91 9.77
C THR A 68 3.60 11.10 8.50
N LEU A 69 2.52 10.34 8.55
CA LEU A 69 1.91 9.64 7.44
C LEU A 69 0.40 9.90 7.54
N SER A 70 -0.16 10.65 6.60
CA SER A 70 -1.62 10.81 6.46
C SER A 70 -2.05 10.46 5.05
N GLY A 71 -3.09 9.65 4.93
CA GLY A 71 -3.67 9.25 3.65
C GLY A 71 -4.99 9.98 3.38
N GLU A 72 -5.16 10.45 2.15
CA GLU A 72 -6.42 11.02 1.68
C GLU A 72 -6.91 10.25 0.45
N VAL A 73 -8.08 9.62 0.57
CA VAL A 73 -8.69 8.92 -0.56
C VAL A 73 -9.47 9.93 -1.39
N THR A 74 -9.08 10.05 -2.66
CA THR A 74 -9.74 10.95 -3.61
C THR A 74 -10.88 10.26 -4.34
N ASP A 75 -10.70 8.99 -4.70
CA ASP A 75 -11.69 8.24 -5.46
C ASP A 75 -11.62 6.73 -5.19
N ILE A 76 -12.77 6.05 -5.27
CA ILE A 76 -12.88 4.59 -5.19
C ILE A 76 -13.86 4.11 -6.26
N MET A 77 -13.39 3.23 -7.14
CA MET A 77 -14.22 2.51 -8.11
C MET A 77 -14.31 1.03 -7.73
N ILE A 78 -15.52 0.48 -7.71
CA ILE A 78 -15.80 -0.93 -7.40
C ILE A 78 -16.33 -1.64 -8.65
N ASP A 79 -15.74 -2.79 -8.98
CA ASP A 79 -16.24 -3.74 -9.96
C ASP A 79 -16.69 -5.01 -9.22
N GLU A 80 -18.00 -5.13 -8.98
CA GLU A 80 -18.60 -6.28 -8.31
C GLU A 80 -18.46 -7.57 -9.12
N HIS A 81 -18.50 -7.48 -10.46
CA HIS A 81 -18.46 -8.65 -11.32
C HIS A 81 -17.10 -9.34 -11.27
N THR A 82 -16.02 -8.55 -11.27
CA THR A 82 -14.66 -9.10 -11.16
C THR A 82 -14.08 -9.07 -9.74
N ARG A 83 -14.87 -8.60 -8.76
CA ARG A 83 -14.48 -8.43 -7.36
C ARG A 83 -13.18 -7.64 -7.23
N LYS A 84 -13.17 -6.44 -7.79
CA LYS A 84 -12.01 -5.54 -7.75
C LYS A 84 -12.39 -4.16 -7.25
N ALA A 85 -11.40 -3.48 -6.68
CA ALA A 85 -11.47 -2.06 -6.41
C ALA A 85 -10.26 -1.37 -7.01
N THR A 86 -10.47 -0.17 -7.54
CA THR A 86 -9.39 0.77 -7.84
C THR A 86 -9.57 1.97 -6.94
N LEU A 87 -8.51 2.36 -6.23
CA LEU A 87 -8.51 3.51 -5.35
C LEU A 87 -7.46 4.49 -5.83
N ARG A 88 -7.81 5.78 -5.86
CA ARG A 88 -6.83 6.86 -5.99
C ARG A 88 -6.70 7.56 -4.65
N MET A 89 -5.48 7.72 -4.19
CA MET A 89 -5.22 8.38 -2.92
C MET A 89 -3.84 9.03 -2.87
N SER A 90 -3.71 10.04 -2.02
CA SER A 90 -2.43 10.68 -1.72
C SER A 90 -1.95 10.28 -0.33
N TYR A 91 -0.67 9.91 -0.20
CA TYR A 91 0.02 9.89 1.08
C TYR A 91 0.87 11.15 1.25
N PHE A 92 0.65 11.87 2.34
CA PHE A 92 1.47 13.01 2.74
C PHE A 92 2.52 12.53 3.75
N LEU A 93 3.77 12.55 3.30
CA LEU A 93 4.91 11.92 3.95
C LEU A 93 5.89 12.99 4.42
N LYS A 94 6.20 13.01 5.71
CA LYS A 94 7.21 13.91 6.29
C LYS A 94 8.33 13.09 6.92
N ALA A 95 9.56 13.27 6.46
CA ALA A 95 10.73 12.66 7.07
C ALA A 95 11.02 13.30 8.44
N LYS A 96 11.46 12.50 9.41
CA LYS A 96 11.83 13.02 10.75
C LYS A 96 12.95 14.05 10.65
N GLY A 97 12.67 15.26 11.15
CA GLY A 97 13.63 16.36 11.15
C GLY A 97 13.65 17.20 9.87
N SER A 98 12.82 16.86 8.88
CA SER A 98 12.57 17.72 7.71
C SER A 98 11.36 18.63 7.96
N ASP A 99 11.36 19.84 7.41
CA ASP A 99 10.17 20.70 7.35
C ASP A 99 9.33 20.45 6.08
N GLU A 100 9.83 19.63 5.16
CA GLU A 100 9.17 19.34 3.89
C GLU A 100 8.21 18.15 4.01
N THR A 101 6.99 18.33 3.51
CA THR A 101 6.02 17.26 3.30
C THR A 101 5.96 16.92 1.83
N VAL A 102 6.18 15.65 1.49
CA VAL A 102 6.08 15.11 0.13
C VAL A 102 4.73 14.45 -0.03
N GLU A 103 3.97 14.88 -1.03
CA GLU A 103 2.76 14.18 -1.48
C GLU A 103 3.16 13.05 -2.45
N ASN A 104 2.71 11.84 -2.17
CA ASN A 104 2.82 10.68 -3.05
C ASN A 104 1.39 10.28 -3.48
N ASP A 105 0.95 10.78 -4.63
CA ASP A 105 -0.31 10.37 -5.28
C ASP A 105 -0.12 8.97 -5.89
N LEU A 106 -1.06 8.07 -5.63
CA LEU A 106 -0.95 6.69 -6.06
C LEU A 106 -2.29 6.05 -6.38
N ILE A 107 -2.20 4.92 -7.08
CA ILE A 107 -3.33 4.06 -7.37
C ILE A 107 -3.12 2.69 -6.73
N TRP A 108 -4.12 2.25 -5.98
CA TRP A 108 -4.25 0.86 -5.56
C TRP A 108 -5.21 0.12 -6.49
N VAL A 109 -4.86 -1.11 -6.87
CA VAL A 109 -5.78 -2.08 -7.47
C VAL A 109 -5.88 -3.27 -6.52
N LEU A 110 -7.06 -3.49 -5.97
CA LEU A 110 -7.36 -4.59 -5.05
C LEU A 110 -8.17 -5.66 -5.76
N LYS A 111 -7.87 -6.92 -5.45
CA LYS A 111 -8.76 -8.06 -5.76
C LYS A 111 -9.18 -8.73 -4.46
N PHE A 112 -10.42 -9.17 -4.42
CA PHE A 112 -11.01 -9.78 -3.23
C PHE A 112 -11.24 -11.28 -3.41
N THR A 113 -11.35 -11.99 -2.30
CA THR A 113 -11.81 -13.38 -2.26
C THR A 113 -13.31 -13.48 -2.57
N GLU A 114 -13.76 -14.70 -2.86
CA GLU A 114 -15.17 -15.05 -2.74
C GLU A 114 -15.61 -15.00 -1.26
N GLU A 115 -16.91 -14.88 -1.02
CA GLU A 115 -17.47 -14.90 0.33
C GLU A 115 -17.35 -16.30 0.94
N GLY A 116 -16.71 -16.40 2.10
CA GLY A 116 -16.50 -17.67 2.81
C GLY A 116 -15.41 -18.56 2.20
N GLU A 117 -14.64 -18.06 1.23
CA GLU A 117 -13.47 -18.76 0.68
C GLU A 117 -12.39 -18.96 1.77
N VAL A 118 -12.26 -18.00 2.66
CA VAL A 118 -11.28 -17.97 3.75
C VAL A 118 -11.97 -17.43 5.00
N ASP A 119 -11.66 -18.03 6.15
CA ASP A 119 -12.17 -17.56 7.45
C ASP A 119 -11.64 -16.15 7.78
N GLY A 120 -12.53 -15.28 8.24
CA GLY A 120 -12.22 -13.91 8.65
C GLY A 120 -12.74 -12.83 7.68
N GLY A 121 -12.18 -11.63 7.78
CA GLY A 121 -12.54 -10.50 6.92
C GLY A 121 -13.93 -9.90 7.21
N VAL A 122 -14.36 -9.01 6.31
CA VAL A 122 -15.69 -8.36 6.40
C VAL A 122 -16.70 -9.28 5.73
N ASP A 123 -17.56 -9.92 6.54
CA ASP A 123 -18.55 -10.90 6.06
C ASP A 123 -17.91 -12.01 5.20
N GLY A 124 -16.75 -12.55 5.59
CA GLY A 124 -16.08 -13.63 4.87
C GLY A 124 -15.32 -13.21 3.61
N ILE A 125 -15.08 -11.91 3.41
CA ILE A 125 -14.32 -11.37 2.27
C ILE A 125 -13.02 -10.73 2.74
N LEU A 126 -11.92 -11.10 2.08
CA LEU A 126 -10.56 -10.59 2.31
C LEU A 126 -9.93 -10.09 1.01
N ILE A 127 -8.84 -9.35 1.13
CA ILE A 127 -8.00 -8.91 0.00
C ILE A 127 -7.02 -10.03 -0.36
N LYS A 128 -7.12 -10.56 -1.58
CA LYS A 128 -6.21 -11.61 -2.07
C LYS A 128 -5.03 -11.06 -2.85
N GLU A 129 -5.21 -9.93 -3.52
CA GLU A 129 -4.14 -9.26 -4.25
C GLU A 129 -4.25 -7.75 -4.08
N SER A 130 -3.11 -7.09 -3.91
CA SER A 130 -2.98 -5.65 -3.96
C SER A 130 -1.88 -5.27 -4.94
N THR A 131 -2.15 -4.36 -5.86
CA THR A 131 -1.15 -3.78 -6.76
C THR A 131 -1.05 -2.29 -6.50
N GLU A 132 0.16 -1.79 -6.33
CA GLU A 132 0.43 -0.38 -6.03
C GLU A 132 1.14 0.32 -7.21
N PHE A 133 0.59 1.45 -7.62
CA PHE A 133 1.17 2.37 -8.59
C PHE A 133 1.49 3.68 -7.88
N VAL A 134 2.71 3.77 -7.36
CA VAL A 134 3.29 4.97 -6.75
C VAL A 134 3.72 6.09 -7.70
N ASP A 135 3.77 7.32 -7.21
CA ASP A 135 4.48 8.39 -7.89
C ASP A 135 6.01 8.21 -7.70
N ALA A 136 6.70 7.87 -8.79
CA ALA A 136 8.14 7.68 -8.80
C ALA A 136 8.92 8.98 -8.47
N ALA A 137 8.39 10.15 -8.84
CA ALA A 137 9.02 11.44 -8.56
C ALA A 137 8.90 11.79 -7.07
N ALA A 138 7.70 11.64 -6.50
CA ALA A 138 7.47 11.79 -5.06
C ALA A 138 8.37 10.85 -4.25
N ARG A 139 8.45 9.58 -4.66
CA ARG A 139 9.37 8.60 -4.04
C ARG A 139 10.82 9.03 -4.10
N ALA A 140 11.29 9.47 -5.27
CA ALA A 140 12.68 9.93 -5.42
C ALA A 140 12.98 11.11 -4.50
N ARG A 141 12.04 12.06 -4.38
CA ARG A 141 12.20 13.21 -3.48
C ARG A 141 12.27 12.79 -2.01
N LEU A 142 11.37 11.92 -1.58
CA LEU A 142 11.38 11.41 -0.20
C LEU A 142 12.69 10.67 0.12
N GLY A 143 13.22 9.89 -0.83
CA GLY A 143 14.52 9.22 -0.69
C GLY A 143 15.68 10.19 -0.45
N VAL A 144 15.68 11.34 -1.17
CA VAL A 144 16.68 12.40 -0.95
C VAL A 144 16.55 13.00 0.45
N LEU A 145 15.34 13.36 0.89
CA LEU A 145 15.12 13.93 2.23
C LEU A 145 15.57 12.98 3.34
N LEU A 146 15.26 11.70 3.20
CA LEU A 146 15.65 10.68 4.17
C LEU A 146 17.18 10.52 4.22
N ALA A 147 17.85 10.58 3.06
CA ALA A 147 19.31 10.53 3.01
C ALA A 147 19.98 11.79 3.63
N GLU A 148 19.39 12.97 3.40
CA GLU A 148 19.84 14.23 4.00
C GLU A 148 19.74 14.21 5.53
N MET A 149 18.67 13.61 6.08
CA MET A 149 18.39 13.60 7.53
C MET A 149 19.04 12.44 8.29
N HIS A 150 19.22 11.29 7.63
CA HIS A 150 19.64 10.05 8.30
C HIS A 150 20.93 9.44 7.73
N GLY A 151 21.56 10.10 6.75
CA GLY A 151 22.76 9.60 6.07
C GLY A 151 22.44 8.61 4.94
N ASP A 152 23.47 8.01 4.34
CA ASP A 152 23.27 7.02 3.28
C ASP A 152 22.55 5.78 3.83
N LEU A 153 21.26 5.67 3.49
CA LEU A 153 20.41 4.55 3.86
C LEU A 153 20.68 3.29 3.02
N GLY A 154 21.65 3.35 2.10
CA GLY A 154 22.00 2.28 1.18
C GLY A 154 20.86 1.88 0.24
N SER A 155 20.99 0.73 -0.42
CA SER A 155 19.95 0.17 -1.30
C SER A 155 18.68 -0.25 -0.56
N ALA A 156 18.69 -0.23 0.78
CA ALA A 156 17.55 -0.59 1.61
C ALA A 156 16.39 0.41 1.51
N PHE A 157 16.65 1.64 1.06
CA PHE A 157 15.63 2.70 0.91
C PHE A 157 15.30 3.08 -0.52
N ALA A 158 16.19 2.79 -1.47
CA ALA A 158 16.02 3.20 -2.87
C ALA A 158 14.74 2.61 -3.53
N ILE A 159 14.09 1.64 -2.88
CA ILE A 159 13.06 0.81 -3.50
C ILE A 159 11.94 0.35 -2.52
N ASN A 160 12.00 0.67 -1.21
CA ASN A 160 11.17 0.01 -0.18
C ASN A 160 10.12 0.91 0.54
N LEU A 161 9.54 1.92 -0.12
CA LEU A 161 8.40 2.68 0.46
C LEU A 161 7.20 2.73 -0.43
#